data_AF-A0A4Q6BEJ3-F1
#
_entry.id   AF-A0A4Q6BEJ3-F1
#
_cell.length_a   1.000
_cell.length_b   1.000
_cell.length_c   1.000
_cell.angle_alpha   90.00
_cell.angle_beta   90.00
_cell.angle_gamma   90.00
#
_symmetry.space_group_name_H-M   'P 1'
#
loop_
_entity.id
_entity.type
_entity.pdbx_description
1 polymer ?
#
loop_
_entity_poly.entity_id
_entity_poly.type
_entity_poly.pdbx_seq_one_letter_code
_entity_poly.pdbx_strand_id
1 'polypeptide(L)'
;MIRFGAREWRWAIALLLVAVFVFVLATYDVHTLSNDEPVQHRYGQLLIDYYRSGFTDRRLFEYINLYHYGGLFDMVAVALAAILPIDVWDLRHLLTGLTGLAGIAAVAWLATLLGTARAGFIAAALLTLSGSWIGTMFTHTKDIPFAVATVFSIACSTSLLQQLPRPSWRIIIGTGIAMGCALGLRFGGILLPAYLGLCLLFALVRGLPWSALWRLLPIAPITFVLMGFLWPWSVTGWDHFLITARSFSHYDFDLATLLNGTYVPARDVPGTYLFWYLSRSLPEVFLWGLALATGLSAVRLFRRSPGSARLLDLAPLFLSLAVPLSIALLTSPALYNGSRHFTFVLPSLAVLAALALDRVQTRLRPWPAAGVLHAVLVAALAADAAALLWRLHPYE
;
A
#
# COMPACT_ATOMS: atom_id res chain seq x y z
N MET A 1 -26.53 -24.83 8.54
CA MET A 1 -25.37 -23.99 8.15
C MET A 1 -25.86 -22.85 7.27
N ILE A 2 -25.90 -21.63 7.80
CA ILE A 2 -26.25 -20.42 7.05
C ILE A 2 -25.17 -20.23 5.95
N ARG A 3 -25.57 -20.21 4.68
CA ARG A 3 -24.66 -19.99 3.55
C ARG A 3 -24.61 -18.49 3.26
N PHE A 4 -23.49 -17.84 3.57
CA PHE A 4 -23.26 -16.47 3.15
C PHE A 4 -22.93 -16.41 1.64
N GLY A 5 -23.73 -15.68 0.88
CA GLY A 5 -23.48 -15.34 -0.52
C GLY A 5 -22.60 -14.11 -0.68
N ALA A 6 -22.41 -13.68 -1.93
CA ALA A 6 -21.56 -12.52 -2.24
C ALA A 6 -22.10 -11.21 -1.67
N ARG A 7 -23.42 -11.09 -1.50
CA ARG A 7 -24.08 -9.90 -0.93
C ARG A 7 -23.74 -9.75 0.55
N GLU A 8 -23.78 -10.83 1.29
CA GLU A 8 -23.52 -10.88 2.72
C GLU A 8 -22.06 -10.54 3.03
N TRP A 9 -21.11 -11.04 2.22
CA TRP A 9 -19.71 -10.65 2.36
C TRP A 9 -19.46 -9.17 2.02
N ARG A 10 -20.20 -8.59 1.07
CA ARG A 10 -20.15 -7.15 0.80
C ARG A 10 -20.66 -6.33 1.99
N TRP A 11 -21.72 -6.79 2.65
CA TRP A 11 -22.19 -6.18 3.90
C TRP A 11 -21.16 -6.32 5.02
N ALA A 12 -20.49 -7.48 5.14
CA ALA A 12 -19.43 -7.67 6.13
C ALA A 12 -18.24 -6.74 5.89
N ILE A 13 -17.84 -6.51 4.63
CA ILE A 13 -16.83 -5.50 4.28
C ILE A 13 -17.29 -4.11 4.71
N ALA A 14 -18.52 -3.72 4.34
CA ALA A 14 -19.06 -2.41 4.70
C ALA A 14 -19.10 -2.20 6.23
N LEU A 15 -19.56 -3.21 6.97
CA LEU A 15 -19.60 -3.17 8.43
C LEU A 15 -18.20 -3.04 9.04
N LEU A 16 -17.21 -3.77 8.52
CA LEU A 16 -15.82 -3.65 8.96
C LEU A 16 -15.28 -2.24 8.70
N LEU A 17 -15.52 -1.67 7.51
CA LEU A 17 -15.07 -0.32 7.18
C LEU A 17 -15.74 0.73 8.07
N VAL A 18 -17.03 0.58 8.38
CA VAL A 18 -17.73 1.45 9.34
C VAL A 18 -17.14 1.30 10.74
N ALA A 19 -16.85 0.08 11.19
CA ALA A 19 -16.22 -0.14 12.50
C ALA A 19 -14.82 0.51 12.58
N VAL A 20 -14.00 0.37 11.55
CA VAL A 20 -12.68 1.03 11.49
C VAL A 20 -12.82 2.55 11.38
N PHE A 21 -13.82 3.06 10.66
CA PHE A 21 -14.09 4.50 10.61
C PHE A 21 -14.46 5.05 11.99
N VAL A 22 -15.35 4.38 12.71
CA VAL A 22 -15.70 4.74 14.10
C VAL A 22 -14.47 4.67 15.00
N PHE A 23 -13.63 3.64 14.85
CA PHE A 23 -12.36 3.53 15.57
C PHE A 23 -11.44 4.73 15.30
N VAL A 24 -11.23 5.12 14.03
CA VAL A 24 -10.44 6.30 13.67
C VAL A 24 -10.99 7.57 14.33
N LEU A 25 -12.31 7.78 14.30
CA LEU A 25 -12.92 8.96 14.92
C LEU A 25 -12.82 8.95 16.45
N ALA A 26 -12.76 7.76 17.07
CA ALA A 26 -12.68 7.62 18.52
C ALA A 26 -11.26 7.71 19.08
N THR A 27 -10.23 7.59 18.23
CA THR A 27 -8.83 7.53 18.70
C THR A 27 -7.89 8.51 18.02
N TYR A 28 -8.32 9.34 17.07
CA TYR A 28 -7.38 10.20 16.34
C TYR A 28 -6.62 11.19 17.24
N ASP A 29 -7.18 11.59 18.38
CA ASP A 29 -6.68 12.60 19.31
C ASP A 29 -5.88 12.01 20.50
N VAL A 30 -5.70 10.69 20.57
CA VAL A 30 -4.92 10.04 21.65
C VAL A 30 -3.48 9.72 21.25
N HIS A 31 -3.05 10.13 20.05
CA HIS A 31 -1.72 9.82 19.54
C HIS A 31 -0.71 10.94 19.81
N THR A 32 0.51 10.57 20.19
CA THR A 32 1.58 11.54 20.39
C THR A 32 2.24 11.92 19.07
N LEU A 33 2.75 13.15 19.02
CA LEU A 33 3.51 13.69 17.90
C LEU A 33 4.72 12.83 17.54
N SER A 34 4.85 12.48 16.26
CA SER A 34 6.02 11.79 15.72
C SER A 34 7.13 12.76 15.31
N ASN A 35 8.37 12.25 15.23
CA ASN A 35 9.55 13.03 14.83
C ASN A 35 9.44 13.62 13.40
N ASP A 36 8.62 13.01 12.55
CA ASP A 36 8.45 13.41 11.16
C ASP A 36 7.42 14.52 10.97
N GLU A 37 6.37 14.55 11.79
CA GLU A 37 5.25 15.45 11.56
C GLU A 37 5.61 16.94 11.54
N PRO A 38 6.49 17.47 12.42
CA PRO A 38 6.88 18.88 12.38
C PRO A 38 7.60 19.29 11.09
N VAL A 39 8.60 18.49 10.67
CA VAL A 39 9.36 18.80 9.44
C VAL A 39 8.49 18.68 8.20
N GLN A 40 7.58 17.71 8.19
CA GLN A 40 6.66 17.52 7.08
C GLN A 40 5.56 18.59 7.02
N HIS A 41 5.07 19.04 8.18
CA HIS A 41 4.16 20.18 8.26
C HIS A 41 4.82 21.44 7.71
N ARG A 42 6.07 21.72 8.10
CA ARG A 42 6.83 22.86 7.56
C ARG A 42 7.01 22.77 6.05
N TYR A 43 7.33 21.59 5.52
CA TYR A 43 7.45 21.39 4.08
C TYR A 43 6.12 21.64 3.34
N GLY A 44 4.98 21.23 3.91
CA GLY A 44 3.65 21.54 3.38
C GLY A 44 3.37 23.05 3.29
N GLN A 45 3.79 23.83 4.29
CA GLN A 45 3.69 25.29 4.27
C GLN A 45 4.51 25.88 3.12
N LEU A 46 5.77 25.44 2.96
CA LEU A 46 6.65 25.92 1.88
C LEU A 46 6.11 25.60 0.49
N LEU A 47 5.47 24.44 0.31
CA LEU A 47 4.79 24.10 -0.95
C LEU A 47 3.61 25.04 -1.23
N ILE A 48 2.78 25.33 -0.22
CA ILE A 48 1.67 26.27 -0.38
C ILE A 48 2.19 27.68 -0.69
N ASP A 49 3.25 28.13 -0.02
CA ASP A 49 3.88 29.45 -0.27
C ASP A 49 4.46 29.53 -1.69
N TYR A 50 5.06 28.45 -2.20
CA TYR A 50 5.52 28.35 -3.59
C TYR A 50 4.38 28.60 -4.59
N TYR A 51 3.22 27.98 -4.38
CA TYR A 51 2.06 28.21 -5.24
C TYR A 51 1.45 29.61 -5.06
N ARG A 52 1.29 30.07 -3.82
CA ARG A 52 0.72 31.39 -3.51
C ARG A 52 1.56 32.54 -4.07
N SER A 53 2.88 32.38 -4.07
CA SER A 53 3.84 33.35 -4.60
C SER A 53 3.96 33.35 -6.13
N GLY A 54 3.20 32.51 -6.84
CA GLY A 54 3.31 32.36 -8.29
C GLY A 54 4.64 31.74 -8.71
N PHE A 55 5.12 30.73 -7.97
CA PHE A 55 6.36 29.98 -8.21
C PHE A 55 7.66 30.73 -7.94
N THR A 56 7.60 31.85 -7.21
CA THR A 56 8.78 32.69 -6.91
C THR A 56 9.46 32.32 -5.59
N ASP A 57 8.72 31.85 -4.59
CA ASP A 57 9.29 31.38 -3.33
C ASP A 57 9.85 29.95 -3.42
N ARG A 58 11.16 29.85 -3.60
CA ARG A 58 11.86 28.57 -3.86
C ARG A 58 12.45 27.90 -2.62
N ARG A 59 12.15 28.39 -1.41
CA ARG A 59 12.71 27.86 -0.15
C ARG A 59 12.46 26.35 0.04
N LEU A 60 11.38 25.82 -0.56
CA LEU A 60 11.07 24.39 -0.53
C LEU A 60 12.18 23.51 -1.12
N PHE A 61 12.93 24.01 -2.12
CA PHE A 61 13.98 23.24 -2.81
C PHE A 61 15.29 23.17 -2.02
N GLU A 62 15.40 23.94 -0.95
CA GLU A 62 16.55 23.97 -0.04
C GLU A 62 16.20 23.38 1.33
N TYR A 63 14.93 23.00 1.54
CA TYR A 63 14.45 22.53 2.83
C TYR A 63 14.80 21.06 3.05
N ILE A 64 15.90 20.86 3.78
CA ILE A 64 16.49 19.53 4.08
C ILE A 64 16.51 18.66 2.81
N ASN A 65 16.26 17.37 2.93
CA ASN A 65 16.13 16.44 1.81
C ASN A 65 14.67 16.23 1.37
N LEU A 66 13.72 17.01 1.88
CA LEU A 66 12.29 16.79 1.63
C LEU A 66 11.88 17.17 0.20
N TYR A 67 12.67 17.98 -0.50
CA TYR A 67 12.46 18.27 -1.92
C TYR A 67 12.60 17.02 -2.82
N HIS A 68 13.22 15.92 -2.34
CA HIS A 68 13.21 14.61 -3.01
C HIS A 68 11.88 13.85 -2.88
N TYR A 69 10.93 14.40 -2.13
CA TYR A 69 9.62 13.81 -1.86
C TYR A 69 8.52 14.76 -2.34
N GLY A 70 7.44 14.16 -2.84
CA GLY A 70 6.21 14.90 -3.07
C GLY A 70 5.50 15.22 -1.75
N GLY A 71 4.75 16.32 -1.74
CA GLY A 71 4.08 16.85 -0.55
C GLY A 71 2.57 16.76 -0.61
N LEU A 72 1.98 15.78 -1.34
CA LEU A 72 0.52 15.63 -1.44
C LEU A 72 -0.17 15.66 -0.07
N PHE A 73 0.24 14.78 0.85
CA PHE A 73 -0.38 14.73 2.17
C PHE A 73 -0.14 16.02 2.96
N ASP A 74 1.08 16.55 2.90
CA ASP A 74 1.50 17.71 3.68
C ASP A 74 0.75 18.98 3.26
N MET A 75 0.58 19.21 1.95
CA MET A 75 -0.20 20.33 1.44
C MET A 75 -1.67 20.23 1.85
N VAL A 76 -2.27 19.04 1.75
CA VAL A 76 -3.68 18.84 2.15
C VAL A 76 -3.85 19.12 3.64
N ALA A 77 -2.96 18.58 4.48
CA ALA A 77 -3.00 18.79 5.92
C ALA A 77 -2.86 20.27 6.31
N VAL A 78 -1.90 20.99 5.72
CA VAL A 78 -1.70 22.42 6.00
C VAL A 78 -2.87 23.25 5.49
N ALA A 79 -3.40 22.95 4.30
CA ALA A 79 -4.54 23.66 3.75
C ALA A 79 -5.79 23.50 4.62
N LEU A 80 -6.07 22.29 5.11
CA LEU A 80 -7.21 22.02 5.98
C LEU A 80 -7.04 22.59 7.40
N ALA A 81 -5.81 22.57 7.94
CA ALA A 81 -5.52 23.17 9.24
C ALA A 81 -5.80 24.68 9.27
N ALA A 82 -5.75 25.35 8.12
CA ALA A 82 -6.03 26.79 8.02
C ALA A 82 -7.53 27.14 8.12
N ILE A 83 -8.44 26.16 8.02
CA ILE A 83 -9.90 26.38 7.94
C ILE A 83 -10.70 25.57 8.96
N LEU A 84 -10.16 24.45 9.45
CA LEU A 84 -10.84 23.61 10.44
C LEU A 84 -10.45 24.01 11.87
N PRO A 85 -11.39 24.09 12.82
CA PRO A 85 -11.12 24.39 14.22
C PRO A 85 -10.68 23.14 15.00
N ILE A 86 -9.64 22.45 14.51
CA ILE A 86 -9.06 21.25 15.10
C ILE A 86 -7.56 21.51 15.30
N ASP A 87 -6.97 21.00 16.39
CA ASP A 87 -5.52 21.06 16.55
C ASP A 87 -4.82 20.45 15.33
N VAL A 88 -3.70 21.06 14.94
CA VAL A 88 -3.00 20.70 13.70
C VAL A 88 -2.47 19.27 13.72
N TRP A 89 -2.10 18.75 14.89
CA TRP A 89 -1.57 17.39 15.03
C TRP A 89 -2.70 16.37 15.03
N ASP A 90 -3.75 16.63 15.79
CA ASP A 90 -4.96 15.80 15.79
C ASP A 90 -5.57 15.72 14.38
N LEU A 91 -5.60 16.84 13.65
CA LEU A 91 -6.06 16.86 12.26
C LEU A 91 -5.19 15.97 11.36
N ARG A 92 -3.87 15.98 11.54
CA ARG A 92 -2.97 15.09 10.78
C ARG A 92 -3.19 13.63 11.13
N HIS A 93 -3.41 13.30 12.40
CA HIS A 93 -3.73 11.94 12.83
C HIS A 93 -5.06 11.47 12.26
N LEU A 94 -6.08 12.33 12.26
CA LEU A 94 -7.36 12.07 11.63
C LEU A 94 -7.21 11.84 10.12
N LEU A 95 -6.52 12.73 9.40
CA LEU A 95 -6.32 12.61 7.95
C LEU A 95 -5.53 11.35 7.58
N THR A 96 -4.49 11.01 8.34
CA THR A 96 -3.70 9.80 8.08
C THR A 96 -4.50 8.54 8.41
N GLY A 97 -5.28 8.54 9.51
CA GLY A 97 -6.16 7.44 9.89
C GLY A 97 -7.25 7.18 8.85
N LEU A 98 -7.89 8.23 8.33
CA LEU A 98 -8.85 8.14 7.22
C LEU A 98 -8.19 7.64 5.93
N THR A 99 -6.93 8.02 5.70
CA THR A 99 -6.15 7.50 4.58
C THR A 99 -5.85 6.01 4.75
N GLY A 100 -5.48 5.56 5.95
CA GLY A 100 -5.30 4.15 6.30
C GLY A 100 -6.58 3.32 6.10
N LEU A 101 -7.74 3.85 6.51
CA LEU A 101 -9.06 3.27 6.23
C LEU A 101 -9.30 3.11 4.72
N ALA A 102 -8.97 4.13 3.91
CA ALA A 102 -9.08 4.04 2.46
C ALA A 102 -8.18 2.93 1.88
N GLY A 103 -7.03 2.66 2.48
CA GLY A 103 -6.18 1.52 2.14
C GLY A 103 -6.82 0.17 2.42
N ILE A 104 -7.52 0.02 3.55
CA ILE A 104 -8.27 -1.19 3.89
C ILE A 104 -9.39 -1.42 2.85
N ALA A 105 -10.10 -0.36 2.46
CA ALA A 105 -11.11 -0.43 1.40
C ALA A 105 -10.50 -0.83 0.04
N ALA A 106 -9.35 -0.26 -0.32
CA ALA A 106 -8.65 -0.59 -1.56
C ALA A 106 -8.17 -2.06 -1.60
N VAL A 107 -7.71 -2.58 -0.47
CA VAL A 107 -7.35 -4.01 -0.32
C VAL A 107 -8.56 -4.92 -0.48
N ALA A 108 -9.69 -4.58 0.13
CA ALA A 108 -10.94 -5.32 -0.07
C ALA A 108 -11.37 -5.33 -1.54
N TRP A 109 -11.24 -4.18 -2.21
CA TRP A 109 -11.55 -4.05 -3.64
C TRP A 109 -10.63 -4.93 -4.49
N LEU A 110 -9.31 -4.82 -4.34
CA LEU A 110 -8.33 -5.59 -5.11
C LEU A 110 -8.50 -7.11 -4.90
N ALA A 111 -8.66 -7.56 -3.64
CA ALA A 111 -8.88 -8.99 -3.36
C ALA A 111 -10.22 -9.49 -3.93
N THR A 112 -11.25 -8.65 -3.96
CA THR A 112 -12.53 -9.00 -4.61
C THR A 112 -12.39 -9.09 -6.14
N LEU A 113 -11.61 -8.19 -6.77
CA LEU A 113 -11.32 -8.24 -8.21
C LEU A 113 -10.58 -9.52 -8.63
N LEU A 114 -9.68 -10.01 -7.77
CA LEU A 114 -8.83 -11.18 -8.05
C LEU A 114 -9.43 -12.51 -7.56
N GLY A 115 -10.47 -12.46 -6.73
CA GLY A 115 -11.00 -13.61 -6.00
C GLY A 115 -12.51 -13.54 -5.81
N THR A 116 -12.94 -13.51 -4.55
CA THR A 116 -14.35 -13.48 -4.15
C THR A 116 -14.59 -12.36 -3.16
N ALA A 117 -15.86 -12.00 -2.91
CA ALA A 117 -16.21 -11.04 -1.86
C ALA A 117 -15.72 -11.51 -0.46
N ARG A 118 -15.65 -12.82 -0.22
CA ARG A 118 -15.06 -13.38 1.01
C ARG A 118 -13.56 -13.12 1.07
N ALA A 119 -12.83 -13.29 -0.05
CA ALA A 119 -11.42 -12.91 -0.10
C ALA A 119 -11.23 -11.40 0.17
N GLY A 120 -12.11 -10.55 -0.37
CA GLY A 120 -12.16 -9.12 -0.06
C GLY A 120 -12.26 -8.84 1.44
N PHE A 121 -13.22 -9.46 2.10
CA PHE A 121 -13.39 -9.35 3.55
C PHE A 121 -12.15 -9.84 4.33
N ILE A 122 -11.64 -11.03 4.00
CA ILE A 122 -10.45 -11.59 4.66
C ILE A 122 -9.26 -10.64 4.49
N ALA A 123 -9.04 -10.07 3.30
CA ALA A 123 -7.93 -9.16 3.04
C ALA A 123 -8.02 -7.88 3.89
N ALA A 124 -9.20 -7.27 3.98
CA ALA A 124 -9.43 -6.11 4.83
C ALA A 124 -9.25 -6.45 6.32
N ALA A 125 -9.77 -7.60 6.77
CA ALA A 125 -9.60 -8.05 8.14
C ALA A 125 -8.11 -8.29 8.48
N LEU A 126 -7.35 -8.97 7.61
CA LEU A 126 -5.92 -9.21 7.80
C LEU A 126 -5.12 -7.92 7.91
N LEU A 127 -5.43 -6.91 7.08
CA LEU A 127 -4.74 -5.62 7.17
C LEU A 127 -5.12 -4.86 8.44
N THR A 128 -6.40 -4.88 8.82
CA THR A 128 -6.91 -4.23 10.04
C THR A 128 -6.31 -4.85 11.30
N LEU A 129 -6.16 -6.18 11.33
CA LEU A 129 -5.57 -6.92 12.45
C LEU A 129 -4.03 -6.84 12.49
N SER A 130 -3.40 -6.13 11.55
CA SER A 130 -1.95 -5.99 11.52
C SER A 130 -1.53 -4.76 12.33
N GLY A 131 -0.79 -4.97 13.43
CA GLY A 131 -0.20 -3.90 14.24
C GLY A 131 0.64 -2.93 13.41
N SER A 132 1.37 -3.47 12.43
CA SER A 132 2.18 -2.71 11.48
C SER A 132 1.38 -1.75 10.58
N TRP A 133 0.05 -1.94 10.47
CA TRP A 133 -0.85 -1.04 9.75
C TRP A 133 -1.67 -0.17 10.71
N ILE A 134 -2.41 -0.78 11.63
CA ILE A 134 -3.33 -0.05 12.51
C ILE A 134 -2.60 0.90 13.47
N GLY A 135 -1.41 0.52 13.95
CA GLY A 135 -0.60 1.36 14.83
C GLY A 135 0.09 2.51 14.09
N THR A 136 0.45 2.32 12.83
CA THR A 136 1.19 3.32 12.05
C THR A 136 0.27 4.27 11.28
N MET A 137 -0.99 3.90 11.03
CA MET A 137 -1.90 4.71 10.21
C MET A 137 -2.26 6.08 10.79
N PHE A 138 -1.99 6.34 12.07
CA PHE A 138 -2.23 7.65 12.68
C PHE A 138 -1.04 8.59 12.56
N THR A 139 0.19 8.09 12.63
CA THR A 139 1.39 8.95 12.72
C THR A 139 2.26 8.94 11.46
N HIS A 140 2.16 7.92 10.60
CA HIS A 140 3.02 7.81 9.42
C HIS A 140 2.45 8.54 8.20
N THR A 141 2.55 9.87 8.21
CA THR A 141 2.00 10.83 7.22
C THR A 141 2.57 10.71 5.79
N LYS A 142 3.57 9.86 5.54
CA LYS A 142 4.09 9.56 4.19
C LYS A 142 3.96 8.09 3.82
N ASP A 143 4.31 7.18 4.73
CA ASP A 143 4.32 5.74 4.44
C ASP A 143 2.91 5.21 4.15
N ILE A 144 1.92 5.62 4.94
CA ILE A 144 0.54 5.14 4.83
C ILE A 144 -0.15 5.74 3.60
N PRO A 145 -0.12 7.06 3.36
CA PRO A 145 -0.63 7.61 2.10
C PRO A 145 0.01 6.99 0.87
N PHE A 146 1.33 6.74 0.89
CA PHE A 146 2.01 6.10 -0.24
C PHE A 146 1.57 4.65 -0.45
N ALA A 147 1.44 3.88 0.63
CA ALA A 147 0.93 2.51 0.60
C ALA A 147 -0.49 2.46 0.02
N VAL A 148 -1.34 3.40 0.41
CA VAL A 148 -2.73 3.55 -0.07
C VAL A 148 -2.75 3.88 -1.56
N ALA A 149 -1.98 4.88 -1.99
CA ALA A 149 -1.88 5.23 -3.41
C ALA A 149 -1.33 4.07 -4.27
N THR A 150 -0.40 3.27 -3.71
CA THR A 150 0.15 2.07 -4.35
C THR A 150 -0.92 1.01 -4.54
N VAL A 151 -1.68 0.63 -3.49
CA VAL A 151 -2.72 -0.40 -3.63
C VAL A 151 -3.87 0.05 -4.54
N PHE A 152 -4.25 1.34 -4.51
CA PHE A 152 -5.20 1.90 -5.48
C PHE A 152 -4.67 1.81 -6.90
N SER A 153 -3.39 2.13 -7.14
CA SER A 153 -2.78 2.02 -8.47
C SER A 153 -2.78 0.58 -8.97
N ILE A 154 -2.50 -0.38 -8.09
CA ILE A 154 -2.56 -1.81 -8.41
C ILE A 154 -3.99 -2.23 -8.73
N ALA A 155 -4.97 -1.84 -7.91
CA ALA A 155 -6.39 -2.17 -8.12
C ALA A 155 -6.95 -1.57 -9.42
N CYS A 156 -6.65 -0.29 -9.69
CA CYS A 156 -7.01 0.37 -10.93
C CYS A 156 -6.32 -0.30 -12.14
N SER A 157 -5.04 -0.65 -12.02
CA SER A 157 -4.30 -1.36 -13.09
C SER A 157 -4.89 -2.75 -13.36
N THR A 158 -5.17 -3.54 -12.33
CA THR A 158 -5.83 -4.85 -12.45
C THR A 158 -7.21 -4.70 -13.11
N SER A 159 -8.03 -3.75 -12.66
CA SER A 159 -9.35 -3.48 -13.24
C SER A 159 -9.26 -3.03 -14.70
N LEU A 160 -8.23 -2.24 -15.04
CA LEU A 160 -7.94 -1.79 -16.40
C LEU A 160 -7.62 -2.98 -17.31
N LEU A 161 -6.73 -3.87 -16.86
CA LEU A 161 -6.32 -5.06 -17.60
C LEU A 161 -7.50 -6.01 -17.85
N GLN A 162 -8.39 -6.19 -16.85
CA GLN A 162 -9.61 -7.00 -16.98
C GLN A 162 -10.63 -6.43 -17.97
N GLN A 163 -10.58 -5.12 -18.28
CA GLN A 163 -11.49 -4.45 -19.21
C GLN A 163 -10.88 -4.22 -20.60
N LEU A 164 -9.66 -4.69 -20.86
CA LEU A 164 -9.07 -4.62 -22.19
C LEU A 164 -9.94 -5.38 -23.22
N PRO A 165 -10.06 -4.88 -24.47
CA PRO A 165 -9.35 -3.73 -25.06
C PRO A 165 -10.04 -2.37 -24.86
N ARG A 166 -11.18 -2.30 -24.16
CA ARG A 166 -11.95 -1.06 -23.99
C ARG A 166 -12.23 -0.75 -22.51
N PRO A 167 -11.19 -0.38 -21.72
CA PRO A 167 -11.40 0.04 -20.34
C PRO A 167 -12.30 1.26 -20.25
N SER A 168 -13.11 1.31 -19.18
CA SER A 168 -13.94 2.47 -18.89
C SER A 168 -13.08 3.71 -18.58
N TRP A 169 -13.58 4.90 -18.96
CA TRP A 169 -12.87 6.16 -18.72
C TRP A 169 -12.59 6.39 -17.23
N ARG A 170 -13.49 5.95 -16.35
CA ARG A 170 -13.34 6.07 -14.89
C ARG A 170 -12.09 5.36 -14.40
N ILE A 171 -11.80 4.17 -14.94
CA ILE A 171 -10.59 3.41 -14.58
C ILE A 171 -9.35 4.01 -15.22
N ILE A 172 -9.43 4.52 -16.45
CA ILE A 172 -8.31 5.22 -17.09
C ILE A 172 -7.89 6.44 -16.27
N ILE A 173 -8.85 7.30 -15.93
CA ILE A 173 -8.60 8.50 -15.10
C ILE A 173 -8.17 8.08 -13.69
N GLY A 174 -8.85 7.11 -13.08
CA GLY A 174 -8.50 6.59 -11.75
C GLY A 174 -7.08 6.01 -11.67
N THR A 175 -6.60 5.32 -12.71
CA THR A 175 -5.23 4.83 -12.79
C THR A 175 -4.24 6.00 -12.85
N GLY A 176 -4.48 7.00 -13.69
CA GLY A 176 -3.62 8.17 -13.78
C GLY A 176 -3.56 8.97 -12.47
N ILE A 177 -4.72 9.15 -11.81
CA ILE A 177 -4.80 9.82 -10.51
C ILE A 177 -4.02 9.04 -9.45
N ALA A 178 -4.26 7.74 -9.33
CA ALA A 178 -3.61 6.92 -8.30
C ALA A 178 -2.07 6.90 -8.48
N MET A 179 -1.58 6.75 -9.72
CA MET A 179 -0.15 6.79 -10.01
C MET A 179 0.46 8.18 -9.78
N GLY A 180 -0.25 9.24 -10.18
CA GLY A 180 0.16 10.63 -9.95
C GLY A 180 0.25 10.96 -8.46
N CYS A 181 -0.72 10.52 -7.66
CA CYS A 181 -0.71 10.64 -6.21
C CYS A 181 0.45 9.84 -5.58
N ALA A 182 0.71 8.61 -6.04
CA ALA A 182 1.81 7.80 -5.53
C ALA A 182 3.17 8.46 -5.77
N LEU A 183 3.41 8.96 -6.99
CA LEU A 183 4.60 9.74 -7.34
C LEU A 183 4.68 11.08 -6.58
N GLY A 184 3.53 11.72 -6.36
CA GLY A 184 3.36 12.93 -5.54
C GLY A 184 3.50 12.72 -4.04
N LEU A 185 3.79 11.49 -3.59
CA LEU A 185 4.09 11.15 -2.20
C LEU A 185 5.52 10.63 -2.06
N ARG A 186 5.95 9.73 -2.96
CA ARG A 186 7.30 9.14 -2.95
C ARG A 186 7.78 8.76 -4.34
N PHE A 187 9.10 8.88 -4.53
CA PHE A 187 9.79 8.45 -5.74
C PHE A 187 9.52 6.99 -6.11
N GLY A 188 9.39 6.09 -5.12
CA GLY A 188 9.08 4.67 -5.35
C GLY A 188 7.81 4.42 -6.18
N GLY A 189 6.90 5.40 -6.26
CA GLY A 189 5.73 5.36 -7.14
C GLY A 189 6.06 5.18 -8.62
N ILE A 190 7.29 5.46 -9.05
CA ILE A 190 7.77 5.28 -10.44
C ILE A 190 7.65 3.83 -10.92
N LEU A 191 7.68 2.87 -9.99
CA LEU A 191 7.54 1.45 -10.31
C LEU A 191 6.12 1.12 -10.81
N LEU A 192 5.10 1.90 -10.46
CA LEU A 192 3.69 1.61 -10.78
C LEU A 192 3.40 1.76 -12.29
N PRO A 193 3.76 2.88 -12.97
CA PRO A 193 3.70 2.95 -14.43
C PRO A 193 4.52 1.85 -15.11
N ALA A 194 5.70 1.51 -14.58
CA ALA A 194 6.54 0.45 -15.14
C ALA A 194 5.85 -0.93 -15.06
N TYR A 195 5.19 -1.26 -13.95
CA TYR A 195 4.42 -2.50 -13.81
C TYR A 195 3.27 -2.58 -14.81
N LEU A 196 2.51 -1.49 -14.96
CA LEU A 196 1.43 -1.42 -15.95
C LEU A 196 1.99 -1.56 -17.38
N GLY A 197 3.09 -0.89 -17.70
CA GLY A 197 3.79 -1.01 -18.97
C GLY A 197 4.17 -2.46 -19.30
N LEU A 198 4.79 -3.17 -18.35
CA LEU A 198 5.12 -4.60 -18.52
C LEU A 198 3.87 -5.47 -18.74
N CYS A 199 2.78 -5.21 -18.02
CA CYS A 199 1.52 -5.93 -18.22
C CYS A 199 0.90 -5.66 -19.60
N LEU A 200 0.95 -4.40 -20.07
CA LEU A 200 0.46 -4.03 -21.40
C LEU A 200 1.33 -4.63 -22.51
N LEU A 201 2.66 -4.64 -22.36
CA LEU A 201 3.57 -5.33 -23.26
C LEU A 201 3.22 -6.82 -23.36
N PHE A 202 3.01 -7.48 -22.22
CA PHE A 202 2.56 -8.87 -22.21
C PHE A 202 1.20 -9.05 -22.91
N ALA A 203 0.25 -8.14 -22.70
CA ALA A 203 -1.05 -8.18 -23.39
C ALA A 203 -0.92 -8.00 -24.91
N LEU A 204 -0.03 -7.13 -25.38
CA LEU A 204 0.27 -6.93 -26.81
C LEU A 204 0.87 -8.19 -27.45
N VAL A 205 1.85 -8.81 -26.78
CA VAL A 205 2.43 -10.09 -27.22
C VAL A 205 1.36 -11.20 -27.29
N ARG A 206 0.29 -11.08 -26.50
CA ARG A 206 -0.85 -11.99 -26.48
C ARG A 206 -1.97 -11.64 -27.47
N GLY A 207 -1.79 -10.64 -28.32
CA GLY A 207 -2.74 -10.27 -29.38
C GLY A 207 -3.68 -9.11 -29.05
N LEU A 208 -3.41 -8.32 -28.00
CA LEU A 208 -4.09 -7.03 -27.82
C LEU A 208 -3.81 -6.13 -29.03
N PRO A 209 -4.83 -5.55 -29.69
CA PRO A 209 -4.59 -4.66 -30.82
C PRO A 209 -3.88 -3.38 -30.36
N TRP A 210 -2.88 -2.93 -31.10
CA TRP A 210 -2.13 -1.70 -30.78
C TRP A 210 -3.03 -0.47 -30.65
N SER A 211 -4.15 -0.44 -31.38
CA SER A 211 -5.15 0.62 -31.30
C SER A 211 -5.81 0.75 -29.92
N ALA A 212 -5.76 -0.29 -29.08
CA ALA A 212 -6.23 -0.23 -27.70
C ALA A 212 -5.35 0.70 -26.84
N LEU A 213 -4.06 0.85 -27.16
CA LEU A 213 -3.14 1.71 -26.41
C LEU A 213 -3.50 3.20 -26.54
N TRP A 214 -4.06 3.62 -27.67
CA TRP A 214 -4.50 5.01 -27.86
C TRP A 214 -5.55 5.44 -26.83
N ARG A 215 -6.38 4.51 -26.36
CA ARG A 215 -7.36 4.77 -25.30
C ARG A 215 -6.71 4.93 -23.92
N LEU A 216 -5.51 4.40 -23.73
CA LEU A 216 -4.77 4.45 -22.46
C LEU A 216 -3.86 5.68 -22.36
N LEU A 217 -3.64 6.40 -23.48
CA LEU A 217 -2.84 7.63 -23.52
C LEU A 217 -3.15 8.62 -22.37
N PRO A 218 -4.42 8.87 -21.97
CA PRO A 218 -4.72 9.84 -20.92
C PRO A 218 -4.09 9.53 -19.56
N ILE A 219 -3.68 8.29 -19.28
CA ILE A 219 -3.05 7.91 -18.00
C ILE A 219 -1.75 8.70 -17.78
N ALA A 220 -0.93 8.81 -18.83
CA ALA A 220 0.38 9.46 -18.75
C ALA A 220 0.31 10.97 -18.41
N PRO A 221 -0.44 11.82 -19.15
CA PRO A 221 -0.54 13.24 -18.81
C PRO A 221 -1.22 13.47 -17.46
N ILE A 222 -2.23 12.69 -17.07
CA ILE A 222 -2.86 12.81 -15.75
C ILE A 222 -1.82 12.52 -14.64
N THR A 223 -1.07 11.42 -14.79
CA THR A 223 -0.01 11.04 -13.85
C THR A 223 1.04 12.13 -13.75
N PHE A 224 1.52 12.63 -14.90
CA PHE A 224 2.59 13.62 -14.97
C PHE A 224 2.17 14.99 -14.41
N VAL A 225 0.97 15.47 -14.74
CA VAL A 225 0.44 16.75 -14.23
C VAL A 225 0.28 16.69 -12.72
N LEU A 226 -0.32 15.61 -12.19
CA LEU A 226 -0.48 15.45 -10.76
C LEU A 226 0.86 15.31 -10.05
N MET A 227 1.79 14.51 -10.59
CA MET A 227 3.13 14.41 -10.04
C MET A 227 3.83 15.77 -10.01
N GLY A 228 3.84 16.51 -11.11
CA GLY A 228 4.50 17.82 -11.18
C GLY A 228 3.86 18.84 -10.22
N PHE A 229 2.55 18.78 -10.04
CA PHE A 229 1.84 19.61 -9.05
C PHE A 229 2.05 19.15 -7.60
N LEU A 230 2.29 17.87 -7.35
CA LEU A 230 2.44 17.36 -5.97
C LEU A 230 3.92 17.27 -5.56
N TRP A 231 4.81 17.28 -6.53
CA TRP A 231 6.26 17.22 -6.39
C TRP A 231 6.95 18.17 -7.38
N PRO A 232 6.93 19.49 -7.13
CA PRO A 232 7.40 20.50 -8.10
C PRO A 232 8.85 20.32 -8.52
N TRP A 233 9.69 19.88 -7.58
CA TRP A 233 11.10 19.65 -7.84
C TRP A 233 11.32 18.60 -8.94
N SER A 234 10.38 17.65 -9.15
CA SER A 234 10.50 16.67 -10.23
C SER A 234 10.44 17.25 -11.65
N VAL A 235 9.87 18.45 -11.81
CA VAL A 235 9.67 19.08 -13.13
C VAL A 235 10.58 20.28 -13.38
N THR A 236 11.41 20.67 -12.40
CA THR A 236 12.35 21.79 -12.55
C THR A 236 13.64 21.42 -13.28
N GLY A 237 13.95 20.13 -13.43
CA GLY A 237 15.15 19.63 -14.11
C GLY A 237 14.93 18.22 -14.67
N TRP A 238 15.59 17.91 -15.79
CA TRP A 238 15.44 16.61 -16.46
C TRP A 238 16.19 15.47 -15.74
N ASP A 239 17.27 15.82 -15.02
CA ASP A 239 18.14 14.92 -14.27
C ASP A 239 17.66 14.70 -12.82
N HIS A 240 16.69 15.47 -12.35
CA HIS A 240 16.15 15.42 -10.98
C HIS A 240 15.60 14.03 -10.60
N PHE A 241 15.03 13.29 -11.55
CA PHE A 241 14.66 11.89 -11.37
C PHE A 241 15.86 11.00 -11.08
N LEU A 242 16.96 11.17 -11.82
CA LEU A 242 18.19 10.41 -11.66
C LEU A 242 18.90 10.78 -10.35
N ILE A 243 18.93 12.07 -10.02
CA ILE A 243 19.46 12.56 -8.73
C ILE A 243 18.68 11.91 -7.59
N THR A 244 17.35 11.95 -7.62
CA THR A 244 16.53 11.34 -6.57
C THR A 244 16.73 9.84 -6.47
N ALA A 245 16.78 9.14 -7.60
CA ALA A 245 17.08 7.71 -7.63
C ALA A 245 18.42 7.39 -6.95
N ARG A 246 19.47 8.18 -7.24
CA ARG A 246 20.79 8.01 -6.64
C ARG A 246 20.82 8.35 -5.16
N SER A 247 20.12 9.42 -4.76
CA SER A 247 19.99 9.81 -3.37
C SER A 247 19.42 8.64 -2.57
N PHE A 248 18.29 8.05 -3.00
CA PHE A 248 17.66 6.88 -2.35
C PHE A 248 18.54 5.63 -2.27
N SER A 249 19.48 5.44 -3.21
CA SER A 249 20.41 4.30 -3.18
C SER A 249 21.61 4.49 -2.26
N HIS A 250 21.95 5.73 -1.87
CA HIS A 250 23.12 6.06 -1.04
C HIS A 250 22.73 6.94 0.16
N TYR A 251 21.58 6.66 0.78
CA TYR A 251 21.09 7.48 1.89
C TYR A 251 22.01 7.35 3.13
N ASP A 252 22.86 8.35 3.34
CA ASP A 252 23.79 8.48 4.48
C ASP A 252 23.11 9.08 5.72
N PHE A 253 22.02 8.48 6.19
CA PHE A 253 21.52 8.77 7.54
C PHE A 253 22.24 7.87 8.54
N ASP A 254 22.96 8.48 9.49
CA ASP A 254 23.61 7.77 10.60
C ASP A 254 22.56 7.38 11.66
N LEU A 255 21.65 6.48 11.28
CA LEU A 255 20.61 5.94 12.14
C LEU A 255 20.99 4.54 12.59
N ALA A 256 20.83 4.26 13.88
CA ALA A 256 20.93 2.91 14.40
C ALA A 256 19.54 2.28 14.49
N THR A 257 19.46 0.96 14.27
CA THR A 257 18.24 0.16 14.44
C THR A 257 18.52 -1.02 15.36
N LEU A 258 17.51 -1.46 16.10
CA LEU A 258 17.64 -2.61 16.99
C LEU A 258 17.50 -3.91 16.18
N LEU A 259 18.54 -4.73 16.18
CA LEU A 259 18.57 -6.04 15.54
C LEU A 259 19.03 -7.08 16.55
N ASN A 260 18.17 -8.04 16.89
CA ASN A 260 18.46 -9.11 17.84
C ASN A 260 19.04 -8.62 19.19
N GLY A 261 18.55 -7.48 19.68
CA GLY A 261 18.98 -6.92 20.97
C GLY A 261 20.22 -6.02 20.91
N THR A 262 20.83 -5.82 19.74
CA THR A 262 21.96 -4.89 19.56
C THR A 262 21.60 -3.74 18.62
N TYR A 263 22.11 -2.55 18.91
CA TYR A 263 22.01 -1.41 18.00
C TYR A 263 23.04 -1.56 16.89
N VAL A 264 22.57 -1.62 15.65
CA VAL A 264 23.38 -1.75 14.45
C VAL A 264 23.06 -0.57 13.53
N PRO A 265 24.03 0.03 12.83
CA PRO A 265 23.74 1.05 11.82
C PRO A 265 22.73 0.51 10.79
N ALA A 266 21.77 1.34 10.41
CA ALA A 266 20.67 0.96 9.51
C ALA A 266 21.15 0.52 8.13
N ARG A 267 22.35 0.95 7.72
CA ARG A 267 23.04 0.53 6.49
C ARG A 267 23.67 -0.86 6.57
N ASP A 268 23.91 -1.38 7.78
CA ASP A 268 24.62 -2.63 8.00
C ASP A 268 23.66 -3.82 8.25
N VAL A 269 22.35 -3.58 8.20
CA VAL A 269 21.37 -4.66 8.34
C VAL A 269 21.36 -5.58 7.12
N PRO A 270 21.25 -6.90 7.31
CA PRO A 270 21.24 -7.83 6.19
C PRO A 270 19.97 -7.66 5.35
N GLY A 271 20.02 -7.97 4.05
CA GLY A 271 18.82 -7.98 3.19
C GLY A 271 17.69 -8.90 3.66
N THR A 272 17.98 -9.87 4.54
CA THR A 272 16.99 -10.72 5.21
C THR A 272 16.23 -10.02 6.34
N TYR A 273 16.70 -8.85 6.80
CA TYR A 273 16.11 -8.09 7.91
C TYR A 273 14.62 -7.84 7.71
N LEU A 274 14.21 -7.37 6.52
CA LEU A 274 12.81 -7.10 6.20
C LEU A 274 11.95 -8.37 6.36
N PHE A 275 12.44 -9.52 5.92
CA PHE A 275 11.71 -10.79 5.98
C PHE A 275 11.56 -11.27 7.43
N TRP A 276 12.63 -11.15 8.23
CA TRP A 276 12.58 -11.46 9.66
C TRP A 276 11.66 -10.51 10.42
N TYR A 277 11.64 -9.23 10.04
CA TYR A 277 10.75 -8.26 10.65
C TYR A 277 9.29 -8.55 10.31
N LEU A 278 8.98 -8.81 9.04
CA LEU A 278 7.63 -9.19 8.60
C LEU A 278 7.17 -10.49 9.26
N SER A 279 8.04 -11.50 9.40
CA SER A 279 7.69 -12.76 10.05
C SER A 279 7.39 -12.64 11.55
N ARG A 280 7.86 -11.56 12.20
CA ARG A 280 7.63 -11.32 13.64
C ARG A 280 6.54 -10.29 13.91
N SER A 281 6.32 -9.36 12.99
CA SER A 281 5.36 -8.25 13.15
C SER A 281 3.98 -8.54 12.56
N LEU A 282 3.89 -9.47 11.59
CA LEU A 282 2.61 -9.85 11.00
C LEU A 282 1.88 -10.86 11.91
N PRO A 283 0.55 -10.74 12.06
CA PRO A 283 -0.25 -11.71 12.80
C PRO A 283 -0.13 -13.13 12.24
N GLU A 284 -0.26 -14.13 13.10
CA GLU A 284 -0.16 -15.55 12.76
C GLU A 284 -1.18 -15.95 11.69
N VAL A 285 -2.41 -15.41 11.74
CA VAL A 285 -3.44 -15.64 10.70
C VAL A 285 -2.99 -15.13 9.33
N PHE A 286 -2.23 -14.03 9.30
CA PHE A 286 -1.67 -13.45 8.09
C PHE A 286 -0.56 -14.38 7.55
N LEU A 287 0.38 -14.76 8.42
CA LEU A 287 1.49 -15.67 8.07
C LEU A 287 0.97 -17.03 7.60
N TRP A 288 -0.08 -17.56 8.22
CA TRP A 288 -0.75 -18.77 7.78
C TRP A 288 -1.28 -18.64 6.35
N GLY A 289 -1.95 -17.53 6.03
CA GLY A 289 -2.40 -17.25 4.67
C GLY A 289 -1.23 -17.16 3.67
N LEU A 290 -0.11 -16.55 4.03
CA LEU A 290 1.09 -16.50 3.19
C LEU A 290 1.71 -17.89 2.99
N ALA A 291 1.80 -18.71 4.03
CA ALA A 291 2.30 -20.09 3.96
C ALA A 291 1.41 -20.96 3.04
N LEU A 292 0.09 -20.76 3.08
CA LEU A 292 -0.82 -21.40 2.13
C LEU A 292 -0.60 -20.88 0.71
N ALA A 293 -0.34 -19.58 0.52
CA ALA A 293 -0.09 -19.00 -0.80
C ALA A 293 1.18 -19.59 -1.44
N THR A 294 2.26 -19.76 -0.67
CA THR A 294 3.50 -20.40 -1.15
C THR A 294 3.27 -21.86 -1.50
N GLY A 295 2.61 -22.63 -0.63
CA GLY A 295 2.27 -24.04 -0.88
C GLY A 295 1.38 -24.24 -2.12
N LEU A 296 0.36 -23.39 -2.30
CA LEU A 296 -0.50 -23.42 -3.48
C LEU A 296 0.25 -23.09 -4.77
N SER A 297 1.21 -22.18 -4.70
CA SER A 297 2.04 -21.77 -5.84
C SER A 297 3.02 -22.87 -6.23
N ALA A 298 3.66 -23.52 -5.25
CA ALA A 298 4.50 -24.69 -5.47
C ALA A 298 3.75 -25.81 -6.19
N VAL A 299 2.55 -26.18 -5.70
CA VAL A 299 1.71 -27.21 -6.35
C VAL A 299 1.33 -26.83 -7.79
N ARG A 300 1.12 -25.55 -8.10
CA ARG A 300 0.84 -25.10 -9.47
C ARG A 300 2.05 -25.19 -10.40
N LEU A 301 3.24 -24.87 -9.91
CA LEU A 301 4.49 -25.04 -10.66
C LEU A 301 4.68 -26.50 -11.08
N PHE A 302 4.41 -27.45 -10.17
CA PHE A 302 4.47 -28.88 -10.45
C PHE A 302 3.39 -29.36 -11.43
N ARG A 303 2.23 -28.68 -11.52
CA ARG A 303 1.10 -29.09 -12.38
C ARG A 303 1.05 -28.40 -13.74
N ARG A 304 2.10 -27.64 -14.12
CA ARG A 304 2.27 -26.94 -15.43
C ARG A 304 0.97 -26.35 -16.01
N SER A 305 0.22 -25.59 -15.21
CA SER A 305 -1.03 -25.00 -15.69
C SER A 305 -1.25 -23.58 -15.20
N PRO A 306 -0.97 -22.60 -16.08
CA PRO A 306 -1.65 -21.32 -16.04
C PRO A 306 -2.52 -21.14 -17.30
N GLY A 307 -3.82 -20.90 -17.11
CA GLY A 307 -4.60 -20.19 -18.12
C GLY A 307 -4.06 -18.77 -18.26
N SER A 308 -3.72 -18.36 -19.49
CA SER A 308 -3.02 -17.10 -19.81
C SER A 308 -3.71 -15.84 -19.29
N ALA A 309 -5.05 -15.81 -19.31
CA ALA A 309 -5.84 -14.68 -18.83
C ALA A 309 -5.64 -14.41 -17.32
N ARG A 310 -5.59 -15.48 -16.52
CA ARG A 310 -5.42 -15.37 -15.06
C ARG A 310 -4.04 -14.87 -14.65
N LEU A 311 -3.04 -15.04 -15.51
CA LEU A 311 -1.69 -14.53 -15.26
C LEU A 311 -1.64 -13.01 -15.39
N LEU A 312 -2.30 -12.45 -16.42
CA LEU A 312 -2.35 -11.01 -16.64
C LEU A 312 -3.08 -10.29 -15.49
N ASP A 313 -4.18 -10.88 -14.99
CA ASP A 313 -4.93 -10.32 -13.86
C ASP A 313 -4.09 -10.21 -12.58
N LEU A 314 -3.28 -11.24 -12.29
CA LEU A 314 -2.45 -11.31 -11.08
C LEU A 314 -1.11 -10.59 -11.23
N ALA A 315 -0.69 -10.24 -12.44
CA ALA A 315 0.64 -9.68 -12.70
C ALA A 315 0.91 -8.37 -11.92
N PRO A 316 0.00 -7.38 -11.83
CA PRO A 316 0.23 -6.18 -11.02
C PRO A 316 0.50 -6.50 -9.54
N LEU A 317 -0.28 -7.41 -8.95
CA LEU A 317 -0.08 -7.85 -7.57
C LEU A 317 1.28 -8.52 -7.41
N PHE A 318 1.64 -9.46 -8.28
CA PHE A 318 2.92 -10.16 -8.20
C PHE A 318 4.11 -9.23 -8.39
N LEU A 319 4.07 -8.32 -9.36
CA LEU A 319 5.14 -7.33 -9.57
C LEU A 319 5.31 -6.43 -8.34
N SER A 320 4.21 -5.99 -7.73
CA SER A 320 4.23 -5.16 -6.52
C SER A 320 4.83 -5.85 -5.29
N LEU A 321 4.93 -7.18 -5.29
CA LEU A 321 5.59 -7.95 -4.22
C LEU A 321 7.01 -8.34 -4.62
N ALA A 322 7.15 -8.98 -5.79
CA ALA A 322 8.40 -9.56 -6.24
C ALA A 322 9.49 -8.50 -6.40
N VAL A 323 9.19 -7.36 -7.04
CA VAL A 323 10.19 -6.32 -7.30
C VAL A 323 10.73 -5.70 -6.02
N PRO A 324 9.92 -5.08 -5.12
CA PRO A 324 10.46 -4.45 -3.92
C PRO A 324 11.10 -5.46 -2.96
N LEU A 325 10.53 -6.66 -2.80
CA LEU A 325 11.12 -7.67 -1.92
C LEU A 325 12.44 -8.22 -2.47
N SER A 326 12.59 -8.35 -3.80
CA SER A 326 13.86 -8.75 -4.41
C SER A 326 14.90 -7.65 -4.29
N ILE A 327 14.52 -6.37 -4.47
CA ILE A 327 15.43 -5.25 -4.23
C ILE A 327 15.91 -5.26 -2.78
N ALA A 328 15.02 -5.42 -1.80
CA ALA A 328 15.39 -5.50 -0.39
C ALA A 328 16.38 -6.63 -0.11
N LEU A 329 16.12 -7.83 -0.66
CA LEU A 329 16.96 -9.01 -0.45
C LEU A 329 18.33 -8.88 -1.12
N LEU A 330 18.38 -8.35 -2.35
CA LEU A 330 19.58 -8.35 -3.19
C LEU A 330 20.50 -7.15 -2.94
N THR A 331 19.92 -6.01 -2.55
CA THR A 331 20.67 -4.75 -2.42
C THR A 331 20.90 -4.33 -0.97
N SER A 332 20.22 -4.96 0.00
CA SER A 332 20.30 -4.61 1.43
C SER A 332 20.24 -3.10 1.67
N PRO A 333 19.16 -2.42 1.19
CA PRO A 333 19.06 -0.98 1.35
C PRO A 333 19.03 -0.63 2.84
N ALA A 334 19.42 0.61 3.18
CA ALA A 334 19.35 1.08 4.55
C ALA A 334 17.91 0.96 5.09
N LEU A 335 17.75 0.19 6.17
CA LEU A 335 16.45 -0.09 6.79
C LEU A 335 16.52 0.24 8.28
N TYR A 336 15.71 1.20 8.70
CA TYR A 336 15.54 1.57 10.10
C TYR A 336 14.06 1.53 10.49
N ASN A 337 13.79 1.37 11.79
CA ASN A 337 12.45 1.31 12.35
C ASN A 337 11.56 0.26 11.65
N GLY A 338 12.13 -0.92 11.38
CA GLY A 338 11.39 -2.07 10.87
C GLY A 338 11.00 -1.99 9.39
N SER A 339 9.73 -2.25 9.09
CA SER A 339 9.19 -2.29 7.72
C SER A 339 8.72 -0.94 7.19
N ARG A 340 9.03 0.17 7.87
CA ARG A 340 8.48 1.50 7.58
C ARG A 340 8.54 1.87 6.08
N HIS A 341 9.72 1.83 5.47
CA HIS A 341 9.91 2.11 4.04
C HIS A 341 9.17 1.13 3.11
N PHE A 342 8.84 -0.06 3.60
CA PHE A 342 8.17 -1.14 2.89
C PHE A 342 6.69 -1.32 3.33
N THR A 343 6.11 -0.37 4.06
CA THR A 343 4.69 -0.42 4.48
C THR A 343 3.75 -0.61 3.29
N PHE A 344 4.12 -0.09 2.12
CA PHE A 344 3.37 -0.25 0.86
C PHE A 344 3.26 -1.69 0.35
N VAL A 345 4.06 -2.62 0.87
CA VAL A 345 4.01 -4.05 0.54
C VAL A 345 2.92 -4.76 1.36
N LEU A 346 2.56 -4.25 2.55
CA LEU A 346 1.58 -4.89 3.45
C LEU A 346 0.20 -5.07 2.80
N PRO A 347 -0.39 -4.07 2.10
CA PRO A 347 -1.64 -4.25 1.37
C PRO A 347 -1.62 -5.43 0.38
N SER A 348 -0.57 -5.52 -0.43
CA SER A 348 -0.41 -6.60 -1.43
C SER A 348 -0.20 -7.97 -0.77
N LEU A 349 0.54 -8.03 0.34
CA LEU A 349 0.68 -9.26 1.11
C LEU A 349 -0.67 -9.72 1.70
N ALA A 350 -1.49 -8.79 2.17
CA ALA A 350 -2.80 -9.09 2.74
C ALA A 350 -3.75 -9.67 1.68
N VAL A 351 -3.73 -9.10 0.47
CA VAL A 351 -4.45 -9.64 -0.69
C VAL A 351 -3.99 -11.06 -1.01
N LEU A 352 -2.67 -11.29 -1.10
CA LEU A 352 -2.13 -12.61 -1.44
C LEU A 352 -2.53 -13.68 -0.40
N ALA A 353 -2.38 -13.36 0.89
CA ALA A 353 -2.77 -14.24 2.00
C ALA A 353 -4.27 -14.55 1.98
N ALA A 354 -5.11 -13.53 1.79
CA ALA A 354 -6.56 -13.68 1.74
C ALA A 354 -7.05 -14.54 0.57
N LEU A 355 -6.45 -14.37 -0.61
CA LEU A 355 -6.76 -15.19 -1.78
C LEU A 355 -6.43 -16.67 -1.53
N ALA A 356 -5.34 -16.96 -0.81
CA ALA A 356 -4.97 -18.33 -0.45
C ALA A 356 -5.94 -18.94 0.58
N LEU A 357 -6.25 -18.21 1.65
CA LEU A 357 -7.22 -18.64 2.68
C LEU A 357 -8.59 -18.94 2.08
N ASP A 358 -9.10 -18.03 1.24
CA ASP A 358 -10.38 -18.19 0.53
C ASP A 358 -10.37 -19.40 -0.40
N ARG A 359 -9.25 -19.63 -1.10
CA ARG A 359 -9.10 -20.75 -2.03
C ARG A 359 -9.05 -22.09 -1.31
N VAL A 360 -8.31 -22.19 -0.20
CA VAL A 360 -8.25 -23.40 0.62
C VAL A 360 -9.62 -23.71 1.20
N GLN A 361 -10.30 -22.73 1.79
CA GLN A 361 -11.65 -22.91 2.33
C GLN A 361 -12.64 -23.39 1.26
N THR A 362 -12.49 -22.94 0.01
CA THR A 362 -13.31 -23.39 -1.11
C THR A 362 -12.98 -24.83 -1.53
N ARG A 363 -11.71 -25.22 -1.54
CA ARG A 363 -11.25 -26.58 -1.88
C ARG A 363 -11.65 -27.62 -0.83
N LEU A 364 -11.80 -27.22 0.43
CA LEU A 364 -12.23 -28.09 1.52
C LEU A 364 -13.76 -28.30 1.56
N ARG A 365 -14.54 -27.69 0.67
CA ARG A 365 -16.01 -27.87 0.62
C ARG A 365 -16.47 -29.33 0.54
N PRO A 366 -15.81 -30.24 -0.21
CA PRO A 366 -16.19 -31.65 -0.22
C PRO A 366 -15.90 -32.40 1.09
N TRP A 367 -15.10 -31.80 1.99
CA TRP A 367 -14.61 -32.40 3.24
C TRP A 367 -15.06 -31.54 4.44
N PRO A 368 -16.34 -31.63 4.85
CA PRO A 368 -16.95 -30.64 5.76
C PRO A 368 -16.22 -30.51 7.10
N ALA A 369 -15.76 -31.63 7.69
CA ALA A 369 -14.99 -31.60 8.94
C ALA A 369 -13.67 -30.81 8.80
N ALA A 370 -12.91 -31.06 7.73
CA ALA A 370 -11.68 -30.32 7.45
C ALA A 370 -11.95 -28.83 7.13
N GLY A 371 -13.05 -28.54 6.43
CA GLY A 371 -13.48 -27.17 6.15
C GLY A 371 -13.89 -26.39 7.41
N VAL A 372 -14.54 -27.05 8.38
CA VAL A 372 -14.86 -26.47 9.69
C VAL A 372 -13.58 -26.26 10.50
N LEU A 373 -12.70 -27.26 10.57
CA LEU A 373 -11.43 -27.15 11.29
C LEU A 373 -10.59 -25.98 10.79
N HIS A 374 -10.46 -25.82 9.46
CA HIS A 374 -9.72 -24.71 8.87
C HIS A 374 -10.38 -23.35 9.19
N ALA A 375 -11.71 -23.26 9.15
CA ALA A 375 -12.41 -22.03 9.52
C ALA A 375 -12.24 -21.67 11.00
N VAL A 376 -12.29 -22.66 11.90
CA VAL A 376 -12.06 -22.47 13.34
C VAL A 376 -10.62 -22.02 13.59
N LEU A 377 -9.63 -22.65 12.94
CA LEU A 377 -8.23 -22.25 13.04
C LEU A 377 -8.04 -20.77 12.63
N VAL A 378 -8.57 -20.38 11.46
CA VAL A 378 -8.47 -19.00 10.97
C VAL A 378 -9.16 -18.02 11.93
N ALA A 379 -10.34 -18.37 12.46
CA ALA A 379 -11.05 -17.54 13.42
C ALA A 379 -10.31 -17.42 14.75
N ALA A 380 -9.72 -18.50 15.25
CA ALA A 380 -8.93 -18.51 16.50
C ALA A 380 -7.68 -17.64 16.37
N LEU A 381 -6.91 -17.78 15.27
CA LEU A 381 -5.73 -16.95 15.02
C LEU A 381 -6.09 -15.47 14.82
N ALA A 382 -7.24 -15.18 14.19
CA ALA A 382 -7.72 -13.81 14.04
C ALA A 382 -8.17 -13.21 15.38
N ALA A 383 -8.82 -13.99 16.25
CA ALA A 383 -9.21 -13.56 17.58
C ALA A 383 -8.00 -13.32 18.48
N ASP A 384 -6.96 -14.16 18.38
CA ASP A 384 -5.69 -13.97 19.09
C ASP A 384 -4.99 -12.67 18.65
N ALA A 385 -4.92 -12.42 17.34
CA ALA A 385 -4.39 -11.16 16.81
C ALA A 385 -5.16 -9.93 17.32
N ALA A 386 -6.50 -10.01 17.36
CA ALA A 386 -7.33 -8.93 17.90
C ALA A 386 -7.10 -8.72 19.41
N ALA A 387 -6.98 -9.81 20.18
CA ALA A 387 -6.70 -9.76 21.61
C ALA A 387 -5.30 -9.20 21.89
N LEU A 388 -4.31 -9.52 21.06
CA LEU A 388 -2.97 -8.96 21.14
C LEU A 388 -2.99 -7.45 20.87
N LEU A 389 -3.67 -7.00 19.81
CA LEU A 389 -3.81 -5.56 19.53
C LEU A 389 -4.50 -4.81 20.66
N TRP A 390 -5.52 -5.41 21.27
CA TRP A 390 -6.17 -4.84 22.44
C TRP A 390 -5.19 -4.67 23.61
N ARG A 391 -4.40 -5.71 23.93
CA ARG A 391 -3.40 -5.66 25.01
C ARG A 391 -2.23 -4.72 24.72
N LEU A 392 -1.90 -4.52 23.44
CA LEU A 392 -0.83 -3.62 23.01
C LEU A 392 -1.32 -2.20 22.77
N HIS A 393 -2.61 -1.92 22.92
CA HIS A 393 -3.13 -0.58 22.74
C HIS A 393 -2.46 0.33 23.77
N PRO A 394 -1.82 1.44 23.35
CA PRO A 394 -1.18 2.34 24.30
C PRO A 394 -2.26 2.89 25.24
N TYR A 395 -1.91 3.06 26.53
CA TYR A 395 -2.72 3.56 27.64
C TYR A 395 -3.44 2.54 28.56
N GLU A 396 -2.89 1.32 28.74
CA GLU A 396 -3.05 0.55 29.99
C GLU A 396 -1.70 0.13 30.58
#